data_AF-A0A7W0YYS4-F1
#
_entry.id   AF-A0A7W0YYS4-F1
#
_cell.length_a   1.000
_cell.length_b   1.000
_cell.length_c   1.000
_cell.angle_alpha   90.00
_cell.angle_beta   90.00
_cell.angle_gamma   90.00
#
_symmetry.space_group_name_H-M   'P 1'
#
loop_
_entity.id
_entity.type
_entity.pdbx_description
1 polymer ?
#
loop_
_entity_poly.entity_id
_entity_poly.type
_entity_poly.pdbx_seq_one_letter_code
_entity_poly.pdbx_strand_id
1 'polypeptide(L)' 'INCNPDLSAYDRIVPCGISDASVTSLSKELGREVTVEEILPLIEHRLGEVLSPEHARAA' A
#
# COMPACT_ATOMS: atom_id res chain seq x y z
N ILE A 1 -2.62 -0.43 2.17
CA ILE A 1 -1.92 -0.78 0.91
C ILE A 1 -2.98 -1.30 -0.04
N ASN A 2 -3.09 -0.76 -1.25
CA ASN A 2 -4.06 -1.23 -2.23
C ASN A 2 -3.47 -2.45 -2.98
N CYS A 3 -3.81 -3.68 -2.59
CA CYS A 3 -3.36 -4.90 -3.29
C CYS A 3 -4.21 -5.15 -4.54
N ASN A 4 -5.48 -5.52 -4.33
CA ASN A 4 -6.50 -5.75 -5.35
C ASN A 4 -7.89 -5.16 -4.99
N PRO A 5 -8.01 -3.98 -4.32
CA PRO A 5 -9.32 -3.43 -4.00
C PRO A 5 -10.06 -2.96 -5.26
N ASP A 6 -11.38 -2.86 -5.17
CA ASP A 6 -12.17 -2.05 -6.11
C ASP A 6 -11.84 -0.56 -5.90
N LEU A 7 -11.18 0.04 -6.90
CA LEU A 7 -10.77 1.44 -6.85
C LEU A 7 -11.95 2.43 -7.04
N SER A 8 -13.13 1.98 -7.48
CA SER A 8 -14.30 2.84 -7.68
C SER A 8 -14.84 3.44 -6.37
N ALA A 9 -14.45 2.90 -5.22
CA ALA A 9 -14.74 3.49 -3.93
C ALA A 9 -14.11 4.88 -3.76
N TYR A 10 -12.96 5.13 -4.41
CA TYR A 10 -12.25 6.42 -4.33
C TYR A 10 -12.92 7.52 -5.14
N ASP A 11 -13.75 7.18 -6.13
CA ASP A 11 -14.52 8.16 -6.94
C ASP A 11 -15.59 8.89 -6.13
N ARG A 12 -15.87 8.42 -4.91
CA ARG A 12 -16.94 8.94 -4.03
C ARG A 12 -16.42 9.86 -2.93
N ILE A 13 -15.10 10.08 -2.86
CA ILE A 13 -14.44 10.87 -1.81
C ILE A 13 -13.33 11.75 -2.39
N VAL A 14 -12.81 12.69 -1.60
CA VAL A 14 -11.55 13.38 -1.88
C VAL A 14 -10.45 12.71 -1.02
N PRO A 15 -9.69 11.73 -1.54
CA PRO A 15 -8.74 10.96 -0.74
C PRO A 15 -7.62 11.85 -0.21
N CYS A 16 -7.38 11.79 1.10
CA CYS A 16 -6.38 12.62 1.79
C CYS A 16 -6.56 14.14 1.57
N GLY A 17 -7.73 14.61 1.10
CA GLY A 17 -7.94 16.01 0.72
C GLY A 17 -7.31 16.44 -0.61
N ILE A 18 -6.77 15.50 -1.39
CA ILE A 18 -6.10 15.74 -2.67
C ILE A 18 -7.10 15.50 -3.80
N SER A 19 -7.35 16.51 -4.62
CA SER A 19 -8.35 16.48 -5.70
C SER A 19 -7.76 16.41 -7.11
N ASP A 20 -6.46 16.58 -7.27
CA ASP A 20 -5.73 16.63 -8.55
C ASP A 20 -4.86 15.39 -8.80
N ALA A 21 -5.01 14.35 -7.98
CA ALA A 21 -4.29 13.08 -8.10
C ALA A 21 -5.26 11.89 -8.11
N SER A 22 -4.79 10.76 -8.64
CA SER A 22 -5.51 9.49 -8.64
C SER A 22 -4.84 8.46 -7.73
N VAL A 23 -5.58 7.41 -7.39
CA VAL A 23 -5.05 6.24 -6.67
C VAL A 23 -4.79 5.06 -7.62
N THR A 24 -3.97 4.12 -7.17
CA THR A 24 -3.72 2.85 -7.88
C THR A 24 -3.68 1.66 -6.91
N SER A 25 -3.49 0.46 -7.42
CA SER A 25 -3.27 -0.78 -6.68
C SER A 25 -2.11 -1.59 -7.27
N LEU A 26 -1.52 -2.47 -6.46
CA LEU A 26 -0.46 -3.39 -6.93
C LEU A 26 -0.92 -4.20 -8.12
N SER A 27 -2.18 -4.67 -8.10
CA SER A 27 -2.74 -5.45 -9.20
C SER A 27 -2.86 -4.65 -10.49
N LYS A 28 -3.26 -3.37 -10.39
CA LYS A 28 -3.36 -2.47 -11.54
C LYS A 28 -1.98 -2.15 -12.14
N GLU A 29 -0.99 -1.87 -11.29
CA GLU A 29 0.36 -1.53 -11.73
C GLU A 29 1.12 -2.73 -12.34
N LEU A 30 0.92 -3.94 -11.80
CA LEU A 30 1.62 -5.15 -12.26
C LEU A 30 0.87 -5.93 -13.34
N GLY A 31 -0.37 -5.55 -13.66
CA GLY A 31 -1.19 -6.22 -14.67
C GLY A 31 -1.59 -7.66 -14.32
N ARG A 32 -1.52 -8.04 -13.04
CA ARG A 32 -1.93 -9.36 -12.52
C ARG A 32 -2.59 -9.19 -11.15
N GLU A 33 -3.34 -10.18 -10.71
CA GLU A 33 -3.84 -10.16 -9.33
C GLU A 33 -2.70 -10.25 -8.31
N VAL A 34 -2.77 -9.40 -7.28
CA VAL A 34 -1.93 -9.38 -6.10
C VAL A 34 -2.84 -9.28 -4.88
N THR A 35 -2.94 -10.34 -4.08
CA THR A 35 -3.82 -10.37 -2.91
C THR A 35 -3.13 -9.82 -1.66
N VAL A 36 -3.89 -9.63 -0.58
CA VAL A 36 -3.33 -9.25 0.72
C VAL A 36 -2.45 -10.38 1.26
N GLU A 37 -2.88 -11.63 1.13
CA GLU A 37 -2.15 -12.81 1.59
C GLU A 37 -0.78 -12.94 0.91
N GLU A 38 -0.67 -12.60 -0.38
CA GLU A 38 0.60 -12.61 -1.10
C GLU A 38 1.61 -11.63 -0.50
N ILE A 39 1.18 -10.42 -0.14
CA ILE A 39 2.09 -9.38 0.31
C ILE A 39 2.34 -9.40 1.82
N LEU A 40 1.47 -10.03 2.61
CA LEU A 40 1.53 -10.03 4.07
C LEU A 40 2.92 -10.40 4.62
N PRO A 41 3.55 -11.53 4.24
CA PRO A 41 4.86 -11.89 4.77
C PRO A 41 5.97 -10.90 4.38
N LEU A 42 5.86 -10.26 3.20
CA LEU A 42 6.82 -9.24 2.75
C LEU A 42 6.70 -7.98 3.61
N ILE A 43 5.47 -7.54 3.88
CA ILE A 43 5.19 -6.35 4.69
C ILE A 43 5.61 -6.60 6.15
N GLU A 44 5.32 -7.76 6.73
CA GLU A 44 5.75 -8.11 8.09
C GLU A 44 7.28 -8.05 8.23
N HIS A 45 8.01 -8.66 7.31
CA HIS A 45 9.47 -8.61 7.29
C HIS A 45 9.99 -7.17 7.19
N ARG A 46 9.50 -6.39 6.21
CA ARG A 46 9.96 -5.02 5.99
C ARG A 46 9.62 -4.10 7.15
N LEU A 47 8.43 -4.23 7.74
CA LEU A 47 8.05 -3.47 8.93
C LEU A 47 8.94 -3.82 10.13
N GLY A 48 9.22 -5.11 10.33
CA GLY A 48 10.13 -5.56 11.39
C GLY A 48 11.54 -4.97 11.24
N GLU A 49 12.05 -4.89 10.02
CA GLU A 49 13.31 -4.22 9.74
C GLU A 49 13.22 -2.72 10.05
N VAL A 50 12.33 -1.97 9.39
CA VAL A 50 12.34 -0.48 9.47
C VAL A 50 11.91 0.08 10.82
N LEU A 51 11.10 -0.66 11.58
CA LEU A 51 10.66 -0.26 12.92
C LEU A 51 11.56 -0.80 14.03
N SER A 52 12.64 -1.52 13.69
CA SER A 52 13.57 -2.01 14.69
C SER A 52 14.21 -0.84 15.46
N PRO A 53 14.52 -1.01 16.75
CA PRO A 53 15.17 0.03 17.56
C PRO A 53 16.50 0.52 16.98
N GLU A 54 17.16 -0.32 16.19
CA GLU A 54 18.42 -0.02 15.51
C GLU A 54 18.21 1.00 14.39
N HIS A 55 17.12 0.88 13.62
CA HIS A 55 16.75 1.87 12.61
C HIS A 55 16.19 3.17 13.22
N ALA A 56 15.45 3.09 14.34
CA ALA A 56 14.92 4.26 15.03
C ALA A 56 16.00 5.20 15.61
N ARG A 57 17.23 4.69 15.82
CA ARG A 57 18.37 5.47 16.32
C ARG A 57 19.23 6.07 15.21
N ALA A 58 19.04 5.61 13.97
CA ALA A 58 19.80 6.06 12.80
C ALA A 58 19.05 7.13 11.97
N ALA A 59 17.78 7.39 12.28
CA ALA A 59 16.94 8.43 11.68
C ALA A 59 16.81 9.65 12.61
#